data_AF-A0A255SZP7-F1
#
_entry.id   AF-A0A255SZP7-F1
#
_cell.length_a   1.000
_cell.length_b   1.000
_cell.length_c   1.000
_cell.angle_alpha   90.00
_cell.angle_beta   90.00
_cell.angle_gamma   90.00
#
_symmetry.space_group_name_H-M   'P 1'
#
loop_
_entity.id
_entity.type
_entity.pdbx_description
1 polymer ?
#
loop_
_entity_poly.entity_id
_entity_poly.type
_entity_poly.pdbx_seq_one_letter_code
_entity_poly.pdbx_strand_id
1 'polypeptide(L)'
;MSLTALALWACGGDDEPDVPQPSVATTVTAKYQVSLSDDLLKVADVTAYYVSADGTVKNEPVQTSPWTKEVSIAADKSFGFALKYGVKSSADIDTEKEYSIKTTESISYDVKDQYASSMASGKKERTTLSASVMGEGVAKYLANISSSSAFRWDGSSMSSATIDWGFNADITGGYTDTPVSGDPATGDGE
;
A
#
# COMPACT_ATOMS: atom_id res chain seq x y z
N MET A 1 -30.18 -58.40 14.17
CA MET A 1 -30.94 -58.02 15.38
C MET A 1 -30.01 -57.10 16.16
N SER A 2 -30.25 -55.81 16.35
CA SER A 2 -31.49 -55.15 16.74
C SER A 2 -31.89 -54.02 15.79
N LEU A 3 -33.19 -53.83 15.70
CA LEU A 3 -33.95 -52.92 14.86
C LEU A 3 -34.64 -51.96 15.85
N THR A 4 -34.41 -50.65 15.75
CA THR A 4 -35.38 -49.66 16.26
C THR A 4 -35.47 -48.50 15.29
N ALA A 5 -36.73 -48.24 14.92
CA ALA A 5 -37.18 -47.41 13.83
C ALA A 5 -37.33 -45.92 14.20
N LEU A 6 -37.12 -45.09 13.18
CA LEU A 6 -37.88 -43.90 12.77
C LEU A 6 -38.66 -43.09 13.83
N ALA A 7 -38.36 -41.80 13.89
CA ALA A 7 -39.38 -40.77 14.01
C ALA A 7 -39.22 -39.76 12.86
N LEU A 8 -40.08 -39.90 11.86
CA LEU A 8 -40.46 -38.81 10.96
C LEU A 8 -41.20 -37.77 11.79
N TRP A 9 -40.62 -36.58 11.92
CA TRP A 9 -41.38 -35.35 12.14
C TRP A 9 -41.33 -34.55 10.85
N ALA A 10 -42.42 -34.63 10.11
CA ALA A 10 -42.80 -33.64 9.11
C ALA A 10 -43.68 -32.61 9.83
N CYS A 11 -43.12 -31.42 10.07
CA CYS A 11 -43.81 -30.19 10.47
C CYS A 11 -42.75 -29.07 10.30
N GLY A 12 -42.67 -28.36 9.18
CA GLY A 12 -43.53 -27.21 8.92
C GLY A 12 -42.89 -25.96 9.53
N GLY A 13 -42.04 -25.29 8.76
CA GLY A 13 -41.26 -24.11 9.17
C GLY A 13 -39.85 -24.20 8.59
N ASP A 14 -39.74 -23.88 7.30
CA ASP A 14 -38.51 -23.88 6.48
C ASP A 14 -37.55 -22.74 6.87
N ASP A 15 -37.36 -22.52 8.17
CA ASP A 15 -36.35 -21.61 8.71
C ASP A 15 -35.21 -22.50 9.25
N GLU A 16 -34.42 -23.06 8.32
CA GLU A 16 -33.03 -23.34 8.67
C GLU A 16 -32.43 -22.01 9.13
N PRO A 17 -31.81 -21.93 10.33
CA PRO A 17 -31.10 -20.72 10.69
C PRO A 17 -30.05 -20.49 9.61
N ASP A 18 -30.15 -19.37 8.90
CA ASP A 18 -29.14 -18.91 7.94
C ASP A 18 -27.80 -18.94 8.68
N VAL A 19 -27.01 -20.00 8.46
CA VAL A 19 -25.69 -20.10 9.07
C VAL A 19 -24.89 -18.98 8.42
N PRO A 20 -24.43 -17.96 9.18
CA PRO A 20 -23.72 -16.85 8.57
C PRO A 20 -22.51 -17.42 7.84
N GLN A 21 -22.48 -17.26 6.51
CA GLN A 21 -21.30 -17.65 5.76
C GLN A 21 -20.13 -16.79 6.28
N PRO A 22 -18.97 -17.40 6.56
CA PRO A 22 -17.82 -16.63 7.02
C PRO A 22 -17.44 -15.59 5.95
N SER A 23 -17.23 -14.33 6.37
CA SER A 23 -16.71 -13.30 5.47
C SER A 23 -15.31 -13.68 4.99
N VAL A 24 -15.10 -13.60 3.68
CA VAL A 24 -13.85 -13.90 3.00
C VAL A 24 -13.37 -12.62 2.32
N ALA A 25 -12.14 -12.21 2.61
CA ALA A 25 -11.53 -11.07 1.96
C ALA A 25 -11.44 -11.31 0.44
N THR A 26 -11.97 -10.38 -0.35
CA THR A 26 -11.95 -10.46 -1.81
C THR A 26 -11.05 -9.41 -2.43
N THR A 27 -11.03 -8.20 -1.86
CA THR A 27 -10.33 -7.06 -2.44
C THR A 27 -9.61 -6.24 -1.39
N VAL A 28 -8.52 -5.61 -1.80
CA VAL A 28 -7.83 -4.56 -1.06
C VAL A 28 -7.82 -3.31 -1.94
N THR A 29 -8.47 -2.24 -1.47
CA THR A 29 -8.33 -0.91 -2.06
C THR A 29 -7.17 -0.21 -1.37
N ALA A 30 -6.10 0.03 -2.11
CA ALA A 30 -4.92 0.72 -1.63
C ALA A 30 -4.84 2.12 -2.25
N LYS A 31 -4.55 3.12 -1.41
CA LYS A 31 -4.33 4.50 -1.82
C LYS A 31 -2.92 4.94 -1.41
N TYR A 32 -2.14 5.33 -2.40
CA TYR A 32 -0.77 5.80 -2.27
C TYR A 32 -0.77 7.33 -2.32
N GLN A 33 0.08 7.93 -1.51
CA GLN A 33 0.35 9.37 -1.55
C GLN A 33 1.83 9.63 -1.38
N VAL A 34 2.38 10.51 -2.21
CA VAL A 34 3.79 10.90 -2.19
C VAL A 34 3.89 12.41 -2.18
N SER A 35 4.55 12.96 -1.17
CA SER A 35 4.88 14.38 -1.08
C SER A 35 6.38 14.55 -1.26
N LEU A 36 6.76 15.39 -2.23
CA LEU A 36 8.15 15.72 -2.58
C LEU A 36 8.44 17.17 -2.17
N SER A 37 9.68 17.45 -1.76
CA SER A 37 10.14 18.84 -1.57
C SER A 37 10.22 19.59 -2.91
N ASP A 38 10.05 20.92 -2.86
CA ASP A 38 10.16 21.78 -4.04
C ASP A 38 11.54 21.68 -4.70
N ASP A 39 12.61 21.62 -3.92
CA ASP A 39 13.97 21.45 -4.43
C ASP A 39 14.14 20.12 -5.17
N LEU A 40 13.55 19.03 -4.66
CA LEU A 40 13.58 17.73 -5.33
C LEU A 40 12.81 17.78 -6.66
N LEU A 41 11.61 18.38 -6.69
CA LEU A 41 10.84 18.54 -7.94
C LEU A 41 11.56 19.39 -9.00
N LYS A 42 12.38 20.35 -8.58
CA LYS A 42 13.18 21.17 -9.49
C LYS A 42 14.31 20.37 -10.15
N VAL A 43 15.00 19.54 -9.38
CA VAL A 43 16.24 18.88 -9.84
C VAL A 43 16.06 17.44 -10.31
N ALA A 44 14.95 16.78 -9.97
CA ALA A 44 14.72 15.38 -10.26
C ALA A 44 13.50 15.11 -11.15
N ASP A 45 13.63 14.09 -11.99
CA ASP A 45 12.51 13.34 -12.53
C ASP A 45 12.23 12.16 -11.60
N VAL A 46 11.00 12.07 -11.11
CA VAL A 46 10.58 11.01 -10.18
C VAL A 46 9.59 10.11 -10.89
N THR A 47 9.83 8.80 -10.85
CA THR A 47 8.94 7.78 -11.42
C THR A 47 8.37 6.93 -10.30
N ALA A 48 7.05 6.85 -10.23
CA ALA A 48 6.35 5.94 -9.34
C ALA A 48 6.10 4.62 -10.05
N TYR A 49 6.49 3.52 -9.41
CA TYR A 49 6.15 2.16 -9.79
C TYR A 49 5.10 1.64 -8.82
N TYR A 50 4.07 0.96 -9.29
CA TYR A 50 2.98 0.47 -8.43
C TYR A 50 2.39 -0.81 -8.97
N VAL A 51 1.81 -1.63 -8.09
CA VAL A 51 1.02 -2.80 -8.50
C VAL A 51 -0.36 -2.34 -8.95
N SER A 52 -0.75 -2.65 -10.19
CA SER A 52 -2.10 -2.39 -10.68
C SER A 52 -3.10 -3.50 -10.32
N ALA A 53 -4.37 -3.27 -10.62
CA ALA A 53 -5.48 -4.19 -10.32
C ALA A 53 -5.27 -5.63 -10.85
N ASP A 54 -4.54 -5.78 -11.95
CA ASP A 54 -4.17 -7.06 -12.56
C ASP A 54 -2.98 -7.77 -11.86
N GLY A 55 -2.42 -7.18 -10.81
CA GLY A 55 -1.25 -7.68 -10.11
C GLY A 55 0.10 -7.41 -10.79
N THR A 56 0.11 -6.67 -11.90
CA THR A 56 1.35 -6.32 -12.62
C THR A 56 1.93 -4.99 -12.14
N VAL A 57 3.26 -4.82 -12.27
CA VAL A 57 3.92 -3.55 -11.98
C VAL A 57 3.75 -2.59 -13.16
N LYS A 58 3.18 -1.43 -12.90
CA LYS A 58 3.08 -0.28 -13.82
C LYS A 58 3.90 0.88 -13.29
N ASN A 59 4.19 1.85 -14.14
CA ASN A 59 4.89 3.06 -13.73
C ASN A 59 4.33 4.31 -14.41
N GLU A 60 4.51 5.44 -13.75
CA GLU A 60 4.14 6.76 -14.26
C GLU A 60 5.01 7.87 -13.64
N PRO A 61 5.21 9.00 -14.34
CA PRO A 61 5.95 10.12 -13.79
C PRO A 61 5.19 10.82 -12.66
N VAL A 62 5.90 11.22 -11.62
CA VAL A 62 5.38 12.03 -10.50
C VAL A 62 5.63 13.50 -10.81
N GLN A 63 4.59 14.19 -11.29
CA GLN A 63 4.67 15.59 -11.73
C GLN A 63 4.13 16.60 -10.71
N THR A 64 3.43 16.13 -9.68
CA THR A 64 2.79 16.95 -8.66
C THR A 64 3.19 16.48 -7.26
N SER A 65 3.11 17.39 -6.29
CA SER A 65 3.24 17.08 -4.86
C SER A 65 2.03 17.70 -4.13
N PRO A 66 1.15 16.89 -3.51
CA PRO A 66 1.22 15.43 -3.47
C PRO A 66 0.86 14.78 -4.82
N TRP A 67 1.49 13.64 -5.11
CA TRP A 67 1.00 12.65 -6.07
C TRP A 67 0.15 11.63 -5.34
N THR A 68 -0.93 11.17 -5.97
CA THR A 68 -1.82 10.16 -5.39
C THR A 68 -2.20 9.12 -6.41
N LYS A 69 -2.39 7.89 -5.95
CA LYS A 69 -2.84 6.77 -6.77
C LYS A 69 -3.73 5.85 -5.97
N GLU A 70 -4.83 5.41 -6.56
CA GLU A 70 -5.73 4.43 -5.96
C GLU A 70 -5.81 3.20 -6.86
N VAL A 71 -5.73 2.03 -6.26
CA VAL A 71 -5.81 0.73 -6.93
C VAL A 71 -6.64 -0.24 -6.10
N SER A 72 -7.45 -1.04 -6.76
CA SER A 72 -8.19 -2.15 -6.13
C SER A 72 -7.66 -3.46 -6.67
N ILE A 73 -7.18 -4.32 -5.77
CA ILE A 73 -6.41 -5.52 -6.10
C ILE A 73 -7.06 -6.70 -5.36
N ALA A 74 -6.98 -7.91 -5.92
CA ALA A 74 -7.44 -9.11 -5.22
C ALA A 74 -6.69 -9.29 -3.88
N ALA A 75 -7.41 -9.68 -2.83
CA ALA A 75 -6.87 -9.73 -1.47
C ALA A 75 -5.75 -10.77 -1.27
N ASP A 76 -5.63 -11.76 -2.17
CA ASP A 76 -4.57 -12.76 -2.17
C ASP A 76 -3.25 -12.24 -2.77
N LYS A 77 -3.23 -11.02 -3.33
CA LYS A 77 -2.05 -10.44 -3.96
C LYS A 77 -1.32 -9.46 -3.05
N SER A 78 -0.03 -9.31 -3.31
CA SER A 78 0.75 -8.21 -2.76
C SER A 78 0.46 -6.92 -3.53
N PHE A 79 0.57 -5.79 -2.85
CA PHE A 79 0.41 -4.47 -3.42
C PHE A 79 1.42 -3.50 -2.81
N GLY A 80 1.60 -2.35 -3.43
CA GLY A 80 2.56 -1.37 -2.98
C GLY A 80 2.98 -0.40 -4.07
N PHE A 81 3.96 0.42 -3.74
CA PHE A 81 4.63 1.28 -4.71
C PHE A 81 6.11 1.44 -4.38
N ALA A 82 6.87 1.91 -5.36
CA ALA A 82 8.26 2.31 -5.23
C ALA A 82 8.53 3.60 -6.01
N LEU A 83 9.55 4.34 -5.58
CA LEU A 83 10.00 5.57 -6.23
C LEU A 83 11.42 5.39 -6.73
N LYS A 84 11.61 5.76 -8.00
CA LYS A 84 12.92 5.90 -8.62
C LYS A 84 13.17 7.37 -8.95
N TYR A 85 14.39 7.80 -8.69
CA TYR A 85 14.82 9.17 -8.88
C TYR A 85 15.86 9.21 -10.00
N GLY A 86 15.73 10.20 -10.88
CA GLY A 86 16.73 10.53 -11.89
C GLY A 86 16.97 12.04 -11.87
N VAL A 87 18.16 12.47 -12.25
CA VAL A 87 18.41 13.90 -12.46
C VAL A 87 17.62 14.35 -13.67
N LYS A 88 16.87 15.43 -13.51
CA LYS A 88 16.14 16.04 -14.63
C LYS A 88 17.16 16.63 -15.60
N SER A 89 17.07 16.24 -16.87
CA SER A 89 18.03 16.66 -17.90
C SER A 89 18.05 18.18 -18.12
N SER A 90 16.93 18.86 -17.84
CA SER A 90 16.79 20.31 -17.91
C SER A 90 17.05 21.03 -16.58
N ALA A 91 17.51 20.34 -15.54
CA ALA A 91 17.78 20.98 -14.25
C ALA A 91 19.01 21.88 -14.34
N ASP A 92 18.84 23.14 -13.98
CA ASP A 92 19.93 24.07 -13.72
C ASP A 92 20.32 23.95 -12.25
N ILE A 93 21.34 23.13 -11.97
CA ILE A 93 21.79 22.83 -10.61
C ILE A 93 22.95 23.76 -10.27
N ASP A 94 22.72 24.67 -9.34
CA ASP A 94 23.75 25.52 -8.76
C ASP A 94 24.62 24.67 -7.82
N THR A 95 25.89 24.48 -8.20
CA THR A 95 26.82 23.60 -7.48
C THR A 95 27.15 24.09 -6.07
N GLU A 96 27.01 25.39 -5.80
CA GLU A 96 27.30 26.00 -4.49
C GLU A 96 26.07 26.10 -3.60
N LYS A 97 24.87 25.82 -4.13
CA LYS A 97 23.63 25.80 -3.38
C LYS A 97 23.42 24.45 -2.70
N GLU A 98 22.87 24.49 -1.49
CA GLU A 98 22.34 23.32 -0.80
C GLU A 98 20.87 23.07 -1.17
N TYR A 99 20.54 21.82 -1.51
CA TYR A 99 19.20 21.39 -1.91
C TYR A 99 18.59 20.50 -0.83
N SER A 100 17.36 20.83 -0.43
CA SER A 100 16.61 19.98 0.50
C SER A 100 15.89 18.86 -0.24
N ILE A 101 16.38 17.63 -0.08
CA ILE A 101 15.81 16.44 -0.70
C ILE A 101 14.95 15.70 0.33
N LYS A 102 13.63 15.86 0.22
CA LYS A 102 12.67 15.22 1.13
C LYS A 102 11.59 14.46 0.36
N THR A 103 11.24 13.29 0.86
CA THR A 103 10.09 12.52 0.40
C THR A 103 9.32 11.97 1.58
N THR A 104 8.01 12.18 1.58
CA THR A 104 7.06 11.58 2.53
C THR A 104 6.09 10.71 1.76
N GLU A 105 5.90 9.49 2.23
CA GLU A 105 5.14 8.43 1.60
C GLU A 105 4.03 7.96 2.54
N SER A 106 2.84 7.74 1.99
CA SER A 106 1.72 7.16 2.72
C SER A 106 1.04 6.07 1.90
N ILE A 107 0.69 4.98 2.57
CA ILE A 107 -0.20 3.93 2.07
C ILE A 107 -1.36 3.81 3.02
N SER A 108 -2.58 4.00 2.52
CA SER A 108 -3.80 3.56 3.21
C SER A 108 -4.41 2.37 2.48
N TYR A 109 -5.07 1.49 3.23
CA TYR A 109 -5.75 0.32 2.67
C TYR A 109 -7.12 0.13 3.31
N ASP A 110 -8.01 -0.48 2.55
CA ASP A 110 -9.30 -1.00 2.99
C ASP A 110 -9.50 -2.39 2.40
N VAL A 111 -9.62 -3.40 3.27
CA VAL A 111 -9.84 -4.80 2.90
C VAL A 111 -11.34 -5.05 2.93
N LYS A 112 -11.90 -5.52 1.83
CA LYS A 112 -13.33 -5.79 1.70
C LYS A 112 -13.63 -7.26 1.52
N ASP A 113 -14.74 -7.69 2.09
CA ASP A 113 -15.28 -9.04 1.90
C ASP A 113 -16.09 -9.17 0.61
N GLN A 114 -16.71 -10.33 0.39
CA GLN A 114 -17.56 -10.61 -0.77
C GLN A 114 -18.82 -9.76 -0.85
N TYR A 115 -19.21 -9.10 0.24
CA TYR A 115 -20.38 -8.21 0.33
C TYR A 115 -19.96 -6.73 0.25
N ALA A 116 -18.69 -6.45 -0.08
CA ALA A 116 -18.08 -5.13 -0.08
C ALA A 116 -18.04 -4.43 1.30
N SER A 117 -18.18 -5.20 2.38
CA SER A 117 -18.04 -4.71 3.76
C SER A 117 -16.58 -4.61 4.14
N SER A 118 -16.20 -3.53 4.83
CA SER A 118 -14.83 -3.37 5.34
C SER A 118 -14.54 -4.37 6.46
N MET A 119 -13.49 -5.17 6.27
CA MET A 119 -12.99 -6.12 7.26
C MET A 119 -11.83 -5.55 8.07
N ALA A 120 -10.99 -4.74 7.43
CA ALA A 120 -9.84 -4.10 8.02
C ALA A 120 -9.45 -2.87 7.21
N SER A 121 -9.01 -1.82 7.89
CA SER A 121 -8.43 -0.66 7.24
C SER A 121 -7.24 -0.15 8.02
N GLY A 122 -6.40 0.64 7.36
CA GLY A 122 -5.24 1.22 8.02
C GLY A 122 -4.53 2.25 7.16
N LYS A 123 -3.65 3.01 7.80
CA LYS A 123 -2.77 3.97 7.16
C LYS A 123 -1.37 3.84 7.74
N LYS A 124 -0.37 3.78 6.88
CA LYS A 124 1.05 3.85 7.22
C LYS A 124 1.66 5.04 6.50
N GLU A 125 2.37 5.88 7.23
CA GLU A 125 3.05 7.06 6.70
C GLU A 125 4.51 7.08 7.16
N ARG A 126 5.42 7.50 6.29
CA ARG A 126 6.85 7.57 6.58
C ARG A 126 7.51 8.70 5.80
N THR A 127 8.47 9.38 6.42
CA THR A 127 9.48 10.14 5.66
C THR A 127 10.61 9.20 5.29
N THR A 128 10.73 8.90 4.00
CA THR A 128 11.70 7.92 3.46
C THR A 128 13.03 8.57 3.14
N LEU A 129 13.00 9.85 2.73
CA LEU A 129 14.19 10.64 2.44
C LEU A 129 14.10 11.98 3.16
N SER A 130 15.21 12.37 3.78
CA SER A 130 15.38 13.69 4.38
C SER A 130 16.88 13.98 4.44
N ALA A 131 17.39 14.60 3.38
CA ALA A 131 18.80 14.97 3.27
C ALA A 131 18.94 16.40 2.76
N SER A 132 20.08 16.97 3.09
CA SER A 132 20.53 18.25 2.57
C SER A 132 21.79 18.00 1.77
N VAL A 133 21.78 18.34 0.48
CA VAL A 133 22.80 17.90 -0.49
C VAL A 133 23.29 19.11 -1.27
N MET A 134 24.60 19.34 -1.29
CA MET A 134 25.21 20.36 -2.15
C MET A 134 24.95 20.06 -3.62
N GLY A 135 24.76 21.09 -4.44
CA GLY A 135 24.41 20.95 -5.86
C GLY A 135 25.34 20.02 -6.63
N GLU A 136 26.66 20.10 -6.39
CA GLU A 136 27.65 19.20 -7.00
C GLU A 136 27.40 17.70 -6.70
N GLY A 137 26.76 17.39 -5.57
CA GLY A 137 26.47 16.03 -5.11
C GLY A 137 25.08 15.52 -5.47
N VAL A 138 24.17 16.38 -5.95
CA VAL A 138 22.76 16.02 -6.20
C VAL A 138 22.65 14.85 -7.17
N ALA A 139 23.39 14.89 -8.29
CA ALA A 139 23.31 13.83 -9.29
C ALA A 139 23.72 12.45 -8.76
N LYS A 140 24.82 12.41 -8.01
CA LYS A 140 25.30 11.19 -7.37
C LYS A 140 24.33 10.72 -6.30
N TYR A 141 23.76 11.63 -5.52
CA TYR A 141 22.79 11.29 -4.48
C TYR A 141 21.54 10.66 -5.08
N LEU A 142 20.91 11.31 -6.06
CA LEU A 142 19.69 10.80 -6.71
C LEU A 142 19.90 9.44 -7.40
N ALA A 143 21.07 9.20 -7.98
CA ALA A 143 21.39 7.93 -8.62
C ALA A 143 21.49 6.73 -7.65
N ASN A 144 21.68 6.98 -6.35
CA ASN A 144 21.89 5.93 -5.34
C ASN A 144 20.73 5.80 -4.34
N ILE A 145 19.64 6.55 -4.54
CA ILE A 145 18.46 6.47 -3.66
C ILE A 145 17.28 5.84 -4.39
N SER A 146 16.53 5.05 -3.64
CA SER A 146 15.20 4.58 -4.01
C SER A 146 14.41 4.31 -2.74
N SER A 147 13.09 4.26 -2.87
CA SER A 147 12.22 3.86 -1.77
C SER A 147 11.18 2.87 -2.29
N SER A 148 10.73 1.97 -1.41
CA SER A 148 9.64 1.07 -1.75
C SER A 148 8.85 0.66 -0.52
N SER A 149 7.60 0.33 -0.76
CA SER A 149 6.62 0.04 0.26
C SER A 149 5.68 -1.01 -0.29
N ALA A 150 5.70 -2.22 0.27
CA ALA A 150 4.90 -3.35 -0.21
C ALA A 150 4.28 -4.15 0.94
N PHE A 151 3.04 -4.56 0.74
CA PHE A 151 2.22 -5.27 1.71
C PHE A 151 1.39 -6.37 1.08
N ARG A 152 0.91 -7.29 1.91
CA ARG A 152 -0.09 -8.29 1.56
C ARG A 152 -1.01 -8.54 2.74
N TRP A 153 -2.25 -8.91 2.44
CA TRP A 153 -3.19 -9.42 3.44
C TRP A 153 -2.96 -10.92 3.63
N ASP A 154 -2.84 -11.39 4.88
CA ASP A 154 -2.62 -12.80 5.20
C ASP A 154 -3.89 -13.57 5.60
N GLY A 155 -5.05 -12.92 5.53
CA GLY A 155 -6.32 -13.44 6.03
C GLY A 155 -6.79 -12.80 7.33
N SER A 156 -5.87 -12.21 8.10
CA SER A 156 -6.15 -11.61 9.42
C SER A 156 -5.47 -10.27 9.66
N SER A 157 -4.33 -10.04 9.02
CA SER A 157 -3.50 -8.87 9.22
C SER A 157 -2.75 -8.47 7.96
N MET A 158 -2.20 -7.26 7.98
CA MET A 158 -1.28 -6.80 6.94
C MET A 158 0.15 -7.13 7.29
N SER A 159 0.83 -7.84 6.40
CA SER A 159 2.25 -8.13 6.51
C SER A 159 3.04 -7.42 5.41
N SER A 160 4.32 -7.15 5.68
CA SER A 160 5.24 -6.68 4.64
C SER A 160 5.40 -7.72 3.53
N ALA A 161 5.64 -7.24 2.31
CA ALA A 161 5.87 -8.07 1.13
C ALA A 161 7.12 -7.62 0.38
N THR A 162 7.59 -8.45 -0.55
CA THR A 162 8.65 -8.13 -1.49
C THR A 162 8.09 -8.16 -2.91
N ILE A 163 8.36 -7.12 -3.67
CA ILE A 163 7.96 -6.97 -5.07
C ILE A 163 9.22 -6.67 -5.87
N ASP A 164 9.41 -7.36 -6.98
CA ASP A 164 10.41 -6.98 -7.98
C ASP A 164 9.86 -5.82 -8.81
N TRP A 165 10.43 -4.63 -8.61
CA TRP A 165 10.01 -3.40 -9.29
C TRP A 165 10.60 -3.24 -10.69
N GLY A 166 11.47 -4.16 -11.13
CA GLY A 166 12.09 -4.11 -12.45
C GLY A 166 13.21 -3.06 -12.57
N PHE A 167 13.74 -2.57 -11.45
CA PHE A 167 14.95 -1.74 -11.42
C PHE A 167 15.89 -2.17 -10.29
N ASN A 168 17.18 -2.31 -10.61
CA ASN A 168 18.23 -2.54 -9.63
C ASN A 168 18.50 -1.22 -8.89
N ALA A 169 17.97 -1.09 -7.68
CA ALA A 169 18.39 -0.04 -6.75
C ALA A 169 18.62 -0.67 -5.38
N ASP A 170 19.57 -0.13 -4.61
CA ASP A 170 19.64 -0.40 -3.18
C ASP A 170 18.35 0.16 -2.55
N ILE A 171 17.40 -0.73 -2.26
CA ILE A 171 16.11 -0.36 -1.68
C ILE A 171 16.34 -0.09 -0.19
N THR A 172 16.40 1.18 0.19
CA THR A 172 16.46 1.58 1.60
C THR A 172 15.06 1.55 2.22
N GLY A 173 14.69 0.42 2.79
CA GLY A 173 13.70 0.35 3.89
C GLY A 173 12.40 -0.39 3.60
N GLY A 174 12.11 -1.38 4.46
CA GLY A 174 10.75 -1.87 4.71
C GLY A 174 10.10 -1.12 5.87
N TYR A 175 8.78 -1.23 6.01
CA TYR A 175 8.11 -0.85 7.26
C TYR A 175 8.44 -1.87 8.34
N THR A 176 9.01 -1.42 9.46
CA THR A 176 8.95 -2.21 10.69
C THR A 176 7.53 -2.09 11.24
N ASP A 177 6.81 -3.20 11.31
CA ASP A 177 5.44 -3.23 11.81
C ASP A 177 5.37 -2.70 13.24
N THR A 178 4.80 -1.51 13.42
CA THR A 178 4.03 -1.21 14.61
C THR A 178 2.56 -1.44 14.25
N PRO A 179 1.92 -2.51 14.74
CA PRO A 179 0.50 -2.71 14.51
C PRO A 179 -0.27 -1.56 15.16
N VAL A 180 -0.98 -0.77 14.34
CA VAL A 180 -2.06 0.07 14.86
C VAL A 180 -3.25 -0.86 15.02
N SER A 181 -3.43 -1.34 16.25
CA SER A 181 -4.66 -1.98 16.71
C SER A 181 -5.83 -1.08 16.36
N GLY A 182 -6.64 -1.48 15.38
CA GLY A 182 -7.96 -0.87 15.19
C GLY A 182 -8.84 -1.30 16.35
N ASP A 183 -9.30 -0.34 17.14
CA ASP A 183 -10.42 -0.58 18.06
C ASP A 183 -11.60 -1.08 17.22
N PRO A 184 -12.20 -2.24 17.55
CA PRO A 184 -13.51 -2.54 17.02
C PRO A 184 -14.48 -1.51 17.59
N ALA A 185 -15.18 -0.81 16.70
CA ALA A 185 -16.31 0.02 17.08
C ALA A 185 -17.39 -0.89 17.70
N THR A 186 -17.38 -1.07 19.02
CA THR A 186 -18.56 -1.48 19.77
C THR A 186 -19.47 -0.26 19.85
N GLY A 187 -20.41 -0.19 18.90
CA GLY A 187 -21.63 0.54 19.12
C GLY A 187 -22.43 -0.18 20.18
N ASP A 188 -22.44 0.35 21.40
CA ASP A 188 -23.46 0.06 22.37
C ASP A 188 -24.42 1.24 22.40
N GLY A 189 -25.66 0.96 21.98
CA GLY A 189 -26.77 1.87 22.18
C GLY A 189 -27.13 1.92 23.66
N GLU A 190 -27.48 3.13 24.10
CA GLU A 190 -28.47 3.40 25.13
C GLU A 190 -29.40 4.51 24.64
#